data_AF-C1H735-F1
#
_entry.id   AF-C1H735-F1
#
_cell.length_a   1.000
_cell.length_b   1.000
_cell.length_c   1.000
_cell.angle_alpha   90.00
_cell.angle_beta   90.00
_cell.angle_gamma   90.00
#
_symmetry.space_group_name_H-M   'P 1'
#
loop_
_entity.id
_entity.type
_entity.pdbx_description
1 polymer ?
#
loop_
_entity_poly.entity_id
_entity_poly.type
_entity_poly.pdbx_seq_one_letter_code
_entity_poly.pdbx_strand_id
1 'polypeptide(L)'
;MVRSSGIANSLAIALAFASVAQADTIIAKSSFGLNGRISADKQVIPGWKIYGTGHMPVKLSDRVILTPPHTGNKRGSLWAEQPLDSTEWTVDFEFRANGEERGSGNLQLWYVKDGQSKASTASIYTVGLFDGFALAIDTHGGRGGSIRGFLNNGNTDYKSSNVDSLAFGRCDYSYRNLGRLSRIQIKQTRSTFEVLVDNKRCFATEKVVLPPGNTFGITAASADTPDSFEIFKFALSVPNAAQGDQSYQHRSYENQHTPNGNQNGNGKQQQQQQQQQQQQHAPRADTSALETRLNDLTNRFQTLTTTTERLLNEMQSLSSKLDERHKEVLKKLAQNRDQVNTIEQRIQRMDRLLEGVQKQFKLSHSGVIEHLQSTSNQILSSTPRMGFLIFLIVVIQLALAGSYILYKRRRVNLPKKFL
;
A
#
# COMPACT_ATOMS: atom_id res chain seq x y z
N MET A 1 71.67 -35.47 -24.84
CA MET A 1 71.30 -36.74 -24.17
C MET A 1 71.04 -36.42 -22.71
N VAL A 2 69.78 -36.47 -22.25
CA VAL A 2 69.31 -36.67 -20.86
C VAL A 2 67.79 -36.39 -20.84
N ARG A 3 67.07 -37.44 -20.41
CA ARG A 3 65.69 -37.61 -19.90
C ARG A 3 65.15 -36.43 -19.06
N SER A 4 63.87 -36.21 -18.76
CA SER A 4 62.58 -36.95 -18.83
C SER A 4 61.50 -36.00 -18.26
N SER A 5 60.23 -36.42 -18.37
CA SER A 5 59.09 -36.08 -17.49
C SER A 5 58.31 -34.82 -17.86
N GLY A 6 56.97 -34.80 -17.87
CA GLY A 6 55.99 -35.80 -17.48
C GLY A 6 54.60 -35.28 -17.84
N ILE A 7 53.72 -36.21 -18.20
CA ILE A 7 52.33 -35.98 -18.61
C ILE A 7 51.51 -35.64 -17.36
N ALA A 8 50.90 -34.45 -17.32
CA ALA A 8 49.94 -34.08 -16.28
C ALA A 8 48.53 -34.02 -16.91
N ASN A 9 47.69 -34.96 -16.50
CA ASN A 9 46.27 -35.05 -16.83
C ASN A 9 45.49 -33.90 -16.19
N SER A 10 44.82 -33.10 -17.01
CA SER A 10 43.86 -32.08 -16.59
C SER A 10 42.49 -32.72 -16.36
N LEU A 11 42.15 -33.02 -15.10
CA LEU A 11 40.79 -33.37 -14.70
C LEU A 11 39.99 -32.08 -14.47
N ALA A 12 39.12 -31.72 -15.41
CA ALA A 12 38.21 -30.59 -15.28
C ALA A 12 37.02 -30.98 -14.38
N ILE A 13 36.94 -30.37 -13.20
CA ILE A 13 35.81 -30.50 -12.27
C ILE A 13 34.64 -29.66 -12.81
N ALA A 14 33.58 -30.33 -13.26
CA ALA A 14 32.31 -29.71 -13.59
C ALA A 14 31.51 -29.46 -12.30
N LEU A 15 31.53 -28.22 -11.79
CA LEU A 15 30.64 -27.75 -10.74
C LEU A 15 29.29 -27.39 -11.37
N ALA A 16 28.32 -28.30 -11.29
CA ALA A 16 26.92 -27.99 -11.56
C ALA A 16 26.37 -27.11 -10.42
N PHE A 17 26.22 -25.81 -10.68
CA PHE A 17 25.45 -24.92 -9.81
C PHE A 17 23.97 -25.25 -9.95
N ALA A 18 23.41 -25.96 -8.96
CA ALA A 18 21.98 -26.05 -8.76
C ALA A 18 21.48 -24.68 -8.28
N SER A 19 20.84 -23.91 -9.16
CA SER A 19 20.06 -22.74 -8.76
C SER A 19 18.85 -23.20 -7.97
N VAL A 20 18.92 -23.14 -6.64
CA VAL A 20 17.75 -23.31 -5.79
C VAL A 20 16.80 -22.16 -6.12
N ALA A 21 15.69 -22.46 -6.78
CA ALA A 21 14.61 -21.51 -7.00
C ALA A 21 14.06 -21.12 -5.61
N GLN A 22 14.48 -19.98 -5.09
CA GLN A 22 13.92 -19.44 -3.86
C GLN A 22 12.47 -19.04 -4.16
N ALA A 23 11.52 -19.71 -3.52
CA ALA A 23 10.14 -19.26 -3.53
C ALA A 23 10.06 -17.97 -2.69
N ASP A 24 9.35 -16.97 -3.18
CA ASP A 24 9.01 -15.78 -2.40
C ASP A 24 7.78 -16.08 -1.53
N THR A 25 7.78 -15.63 -0.28
CA THR A 25 6.62 -15.72 0.63
C THR A 25 5.83 -14.43 0.63
N ILE A 26 4.51 -14.53 0.46
CA ILE A 26 3.61 -13.38 0.53
C ILE A 26 3.33 -13.02 2.00
N ILE A 27 3.53 -11.76 2.37
CA ILE A 27 3.17 -11.23 3.68
C ILE A 27 1.68 -10.88 3.67
N ALA A 28 0.85 -11.84 4.10
CA ALA A 28 -0.61 -11.71 4.08
C ALA A 28 -1.14 -10.48 4.84
N LYS A 29 -0.50 -10.07 5.94
CA LYS A 29 -0.93 -8.90 6.74
C LYS A 29 -0.71 -7.57 6.04
N SER A 30 0.22 -7.51 5.09
CA SER A 30 0.55 -6.30 4.33
C SER A 30 0.08 -6.40 2.88
N SER A 31 -0.77 -7.39 2.58
CA SER A 31 -1.23 -7.69 1.22
C SER A 31 -2.75 -7.76 1.15
N PHE A 32 -3.33 -7.32 0.03
CA PHE A 32 -4.74 -7.46 -0.29
C PHE A 32 -4.95 -7.69 -1.79
N GLY A 33 -6.12 -8.22 -2.17
CA GLY A 33 -6.45 -8.45 -3.58
C GLY A 33 -5.88 -9.72 -4.20
N LEU A 34 -5.24 -10.59 -3.41
CA LEU A 34 -4.55 -11.82 -3.90
C LEU A 34 -5.48 -12.76 -4.70
N ASN A 35 -6.76 -12.83 -4.33
CA ASN A 35 -7.78 -13.66 -4.97
C ASN A 35 -8.87 -12.81 -5.64
N GLY A 36 -8.54 -11.58 -6.07
CA GLY A 36 -9.51 -10.61 -6.61
C GLY A 36 -10.49 -10.06 -5.56
N ARG A 37 -10.20 -10.27 -4.27
CA ARG A 37 -10.97 -9.74 -3.14
C ARG A 37 -10.07 -8.94 -2.21
N ILE A 38 -10.48 -7.72 -1.89
CA ILE A 38 -9.74 -6.81 -0.99
C ILE A 38 -10.20 -6.97 0.45
N SER A 39 -11.51 -7.15 0.66
CA SER A 39 -12.12 -7.16 1.98
C SER A 39 -13.18 -8.25 2.02
N ALA A 40 -13.04 -9.18 2.97
CA ALA A 40 -14.01 -10.28 3.15
C ALA A 40 -15.34 -9.77 3.71
N ASP A 41 -15.30 -8.77 4.58
CA ASP A 41 -16.45 -8.19 5.27
C ASP A 41 -17.00 -6.91 4.62
N LYS A 42 -16.33 -6.40 3.56
CA LYS A 42 -16.58 -5.09 2.94
C LYS A 42 -16.48 -3.91 3.91
N GLN A 43 -15.90 -4.10 5.10
CA GLN A 43 -15.76 -3.06 6.14
C GLN A 43 -14.31 -2.70 6.43
N VAL A 44 -13.42 -3.69 6.45
CA VAL A 44 -12.00 -3.47 6.76
C VAL A 44 -11.12 -4.13 5.71
N ILE A 45 -9.98 -3.50 5.42
CA ILE A 45 -8.88 -4.11 4.68
C ILE A 45 -7.85 -4.53 5.74
N PRO A 46 -7.71 -5.84 6.03
CA PRO A 46 -6.86 -6.28 7.13
C PRO A 46 -5.42 -5.74 7.00
N GLY A 47 -4.92 -5.09 8.05
CA GLY A 47 -3.57 -4.52 8.09
C GLY A 47 -3.41 -3.19 7.34
N TRP A 48 -4.51 -2.56 6.90
CA TRP A 48 -4.49 -1.28 6.19
C TRP A 48 -5.48 -0.27 6.77
N LYS A 49 -5.03 0.98 6.92
CA LYS A 49 -5.86 2.12 7.34
C LYS A 49 -6.19 3.01 6.15
N ILE A 50 -7.44 3.47 6.10
CA ILE A 50 -7.96 4.31 5.02
C ILE A 50 -8.17 5.73 5.52
N TYR A 51 -7.69 6.72 4.77
CA TYR A 51 -7.94 8.13 5.04
C TYR A 51 -8.34 8.86 3.76
N GLY A 52 -8.99 10.02 3.91
CA GLY A 52 -9.30 10.89 2.79
C GLY A 52 -9.47 12.34 3.20
N THR A 53 -9.26 13.22 2.21
CA THR A 53 -9.47 14.66 2.33
C THR A 53 -10.51 15.07 1.28
N GLY A 54 -11.57 15.72 1.72
CA GLY A 54 -12.70 16.13 0.86
C GLY A 54 -13.66 14.99 0.47
N HIS A 55 -13.31 13.74 0.76
CA HIS A 55 -14.17 12.55 0.74
C HIS A 55 -13.49 11.42 1.54
N MET A 56 -14.22 10.35 1.84
CA MET A 56 -13.63 9.09 2.29
C MET A 56 -13.58 8.09 1.13
N PRO A 57 -12.44 7.40 0.89
CA PRO A 57 -12.33 6.39 -0.15
C PRO A 57 -13.41 5.32 -0.05
N VAL A 58 -13.98 4.94 -1.20
CA VAL A 58 -15.04 3.92 -1.26
C VAL A 58 -14.41 2.55 -1.39
N LYS A 59 -14.72 1.67 -0.46
CA LYS A 59 -14.24 0.29 -0.46
C LYS A 59 -15.33 -0.64 -1.00
N LEU A 60 -14.98 -1.39 -2.03
CA LEU A 60 -15.79 -2.45 -2.62
C LEU A 60 -15.17 -3.82 -2.29
N SER A 61 -15.82 -4.89 -2.71
CA SER A 61 -15.30 -6.26 -2.48
C SER A 61 -14.03 -6.55 -3.28
N ASP A 62 -13.92 -5.98 -4.47
CA ASP A 62 -12.88 -6.22 -5.48
C ASP A 62 -11.85 -5.08 -5.59
N ARG A 63 -12.22 -3.86 -5.18
CA ARG A 63 -11.38 -2.67 -5.34
C ARG A 63 -11.61 -1.59 -4.28
N VAL A 64 -10.67 -0.67 -4.16
CA VAL A 64 -10.80 0.59 -3.39
C VAL A 64 -10.73 1.75 -4.35
N ILE A 65 -11.71 2.65 -4.30
CA ILE A 65 -11.75 3.89 -5.07
C ILE A 65 -11.13 5.00 -4.20
N LEU A 66 -9.90 5.41 -4.51
CA LEU A 66 -9.18 6.45 -3.77
C LEU A 66 -9.59 7.87 -4.19
N THR A 67 -10.06 8.05 -5.41
CA THR A 67 -10.65 9.30 -5.88
C THR A 67 -11.91 8.98 -6.67
N PRO A 68 -13.04 9.67 -6.41
CA PRO A 68 -14.28 9.42 -7.13
C PRO A 68 -14.21 9.96 -8.58
N PRO A 69 -15.02 9.40 -9.51
CA PRO A 69 -15.06 9.83 -10.91
C PRO A 69 -15.76 11.19 -11.12
N HIS A 70 -16.39 11.72 -10.07
CA HIS A 70 -17.07 13.01 -10.07
C HIS A 70 -16.62 13.79 -8.84
N THR A 71 -16.78 15.11 -8.89
CA THR A 71 -16.29 16.05 -7.86
C THR A 71 -14.76 16.01 -7.75
N GLY A 72 -14.10 16.97 -8.37
CA GLY A 72 -12.64 17.11 -8.33
C GLY A 72 -12.07 17.42 -6.94
N ASN A 73 -10.74 17.58 -6.88
CA ASN A 73 -10.00 17.99 -5.68
C ASN A 73 -10.20 17.06 -4.48
N LYS A 74 -10.25 15.76 -4.73
CA LYS A 74 -10.41 14.73 -3.70
C LYS A 74 -9.08 14.01 -3.51
N ARG A 75 -8.81 13.64 -2.26
CA ARG A 75 -7.63 12.85 -1.93
C ARG A 75 -8.01 11.64 -1.11
N GLY A 76 -7.35 10.52 -1.37
CA GLY A 76 -7.54 9.27 -0.66
C GLY A 76 -6.20 8.61 -0.38
N SER A 77 -6.12 7.82 0.68
CA SER A 77 -4.92 7.06 0.99
C SER A 77 -5.20 5.73 1.68
N LEU A 78 -4.31 4.77 1.47
CA LEU A 78 -4.21 3.51 2.18
C LEU A 78 -2.82 3.42 2.79
N TRP A 79 -2.71 3.07 4.08
CA TRP A 79 -1.43 2.89 4.76
C TRP A 79 -1.37 1.54 5.45
N ALA A 80 -0.29 0.80 5.24
CA ALA A 80 -0.04 -0.44 5.96
C ALA A 80 0.18 -0.14 7.46
N GLU A 81 -0.38 -0.99 8.33
CA GLU A 81 -0.30 -0.81 9.77
C GLU A 81 1.05 -1.22 10.36
N GLN A 82 1.73 -2.17 9.71
CA GLN A 82 2.99 -2.72 10.18
C GLN A 82 4.14 -2.28 9.26
N PRO A 83 5.26 -1.79 9.81
CA PRO A 83 6.47 -1.59 9.03
C PRO A 83 7.01 -2.92 8.49
N LEU A 84 7.77 -2.86 7.40
CA LEU A 84 8.43 -4.02 6.83
C LEU A 84 9.85 -4.16 7.40
N ASP A 85 10.13 -5.26 8.08
CA ASP A 85 11.45 -5.54 8.67
C ASP A 85 12.42 -6.30 7.73
N SER A 86 12.18 -6.27 6.41
CA SER A 86 13.02 -6.95 5.40
C SER A 86 13.75 -5.95 4.51
N THR A 87 15.03 -6.21 4.23
CA THR A 87 15.82 -5.46 3.25
C THR A 87 15.53 -5.85 1.81
N GLU A 88 14.99 -7.05 1.59
CA GLU A 88 14.65 -7.58 0.28
C GLU A 88 13.15 -7.84 0.19
N TRP A 89 12.51 -7.33 -0.87
CA TRP A 89 11.08 -7.44 -1.04
C TRP A 89 10.68 -7.18 -2.48
N THR A 90 9.50 -7.70 -2.83
CA THR A 90 8.82 -7.42 -4.09
C THR A 90 7.39 -6.99 -3.81
N VAL A 91 6.96 -5.89 -4.42
CA VAL A 91 5.57 -5.44 -4.42
C VAL A 91 4.99 -5.68 -5.80
N ASP A 92 3.82 -6.31 -5.86
CA ASP A 92 2.99 -6.44 -7.06
C ASP A 92 1.68 -5.68 -6.87
N PHE A 93 1.53 -4.58 -7.62
CA PHE A 93 0.47 -3.60 -7.47
C PHE A 93 -0.37 -3.50 -8.74
N GLU A 94 -1.70 -3.56 -8.58
CA GLU A 94 -2.65 -3.42 -9.68
C GLU A 94 -3.61 -2.26 -9.42
N PHE A 95 -3.70 -1.37 -10.41
CA PHE A 95 -4.57 -0.20 -10.36
C PHE A 95 -5.23 0.08 -11.71
N ARG A 96 -6.19 0.99 -11.69
CA ARG A 96 -6.83 1.56 -12.87
C ARG A 96 -7.07 3.04 -12.65
N ALA A 97 -6.92 3.83 -13.71
CA ALA A 97 -7.36 5.23 -13.74
C ALA A 97 -8.36 5.44 -14.87
N ASN A 98 -9.55 5.92 -14.54
CA ASN A 98 -10.57 6.27 -15.52
C ASN A 98 -11.07 7.68 -15.29
N GLY A 99 -11.39 8.40 -16.35
CA GLY A 99 -11.95 9.74 -16.23
C GLY A 99 -12.47 10.25 -17.57
N GLU A 100 -13.17 11.38 -17.49
CA GLU A 100 -13.66 12.10 -18.67
C GLU A 100 -12.49 12.56 -19.56
N GLU A 101 -12.83 13.10 -20.73
CA GLU A 101 -11.87 13.77 -21.58
C GLU A 101 -11.16 14.88 -20.76
N ARG A 102 -9.83 14.93 -20.82
CA ARG A 102 -8.98 15.86 -20.04
C ARG A 102 -9.03 15.70 -18.51
N GLY A 103 -9.57 14.59 -18.00
CA GLY A 103 -9.38 14.19 -16.61
C GLY A 103 -7.91 14.13 -16.20
N SER A 104 -7.64 14.40 -14.93
CA SER A 104 -6.29 14.38 -14.39
C SER A 104 -6.28 14.05 -12.90
N GLY A 105 -5.09 13.78 -12.42
CA GLY A 105 -4.75 13.52 -11.04
C GLY A 105 -3.44 12.77 -10.97
N ASN A 106 -3.14 12.24 -9.80
CA ASN A 106 -1.92 11.50 -9.56
C ASN A 106 -2.16 10.38 -8.54
N LEU A 107 -1.37 9.32 -8.68
CA LEU A 107 -1.33 8.16 -7.79
C LEU A 107 0.12 7.99 -7.32
N GLN A 108 0.32 7.69 -6.05
CA GLN A 108 1.64 7.43 -5.51
C GLN A 108 1.67 6.12 -4.72
N LEU A 109 2.76 5.38 -4.89
CA LEU A 109 3.17 4.30 -3.99
C LEU A 109 4.31 4.80 -3.11
N TRP A 110 4.21 4.55 -1.81
CA TRP A 110 5.18 4.99 -0.82
C TRP A 110 5.81 3.81 -0.12
N TYR A 111 7.09 3.95 0.20
CA TYR A 111 7.79 3.14 1.19
C TYR A 111 8.63 4.09 2.04
N VAL A 112 8.05 4.54 3.16
CA VAL A 112 8.59 5.68 3.92
C VAL A 112 8.49 5.45 5.42
N LYS A 113 9.41 6.07 6.15
CA LYS A 113 9.38 6.13 7.60
C LYS A 113 8.20 6.98 8.07
N ASP A 114 7.44 6.46 9.05
CA ASP A 114 6.29 7.14 9.66
C ASP A 114 5.25 7.65 8.64
N GLY A 115 5.02 6.90 7.57
CA GLY A 115 4.36 7.39 6.35
C GLY A 115 2.98 8.00 6.54
N GLN A 116 2.14 7.39 7.39
CA GLN A 116 0.83 7.93 7.72
C GLN A 116 0.93 9.36 8.30
N SER A 117 1.90 9.61 9.17
CA SER A 117 2.08 10.92 9.83
C SER A 117 2.71 11.96 8.90
N LYS A 118 3.63 11.53 8.03
CA LYS A 118 4.41 12.41 7.16
C LYS A 118 3.69 12.77 5.86
N ALA A 119 3.11 11.77 5.20
CA ALA A 119 2.44 11.94 3.93
C ALA A 119 0.92 11.98 4.07
N SER A 120 0.30 11.17 4.94
CA SER A 120 -1.18 11.13 5.08
C SER A 120 -1.86 10.98 3.70
N THR A 121 -2.53 12.01 3.17
CA THR A 121 -3.12 12.05 1.81
C THR A 121 -2.34 12.94 0.82
N ALA A 122 -1.09 13.27 1.12
CA ALA A 122 -0.24 14.11 0.29
C ALA A 122 0.24 13.36 -0.96
N SER A 123 0.52 14.13 -2.00
CA SER A 123 1.24 13.69 -3.20
C SER A 123 2.69 14.15 -3.13
N ILE A 124 3.53 13.69 -4.07
CA ILE A 124 4.93 14.15 -4.17
C ILE A 124 5.07 15.68 -4.35
N TYR A 125 4.02 16.35 -4.82
CA TYR A 125 3.94 17.81 -5.01
C TYR A 125 3.50 18.58 -3.76
N THR A 126 3.02 17.88 -2.73
CA THR A 126 2.41 18.49 -1.54
C THR A 126 2.97 17.98 -0.23
N VAL A 127 3.71 16.86 -0.26
CA VAL A 127 4.44 16.33 0.88
C VAL A 127 5.60 17.26 1.23
N GLY A 128 5.83 17.47 2.53
CA GLY A 128 7.01 18.17 3.01
C GLY A 128 8.23 17.24 3.07
N LEU A 129 8.87 17.20 4.24
CA LEU A 129 9.95 16.27 4.53
C LEU A 129 9.42 14.83 4.68
N PHE A 130 10.07 13.88 4.01
CA PHE A 130 9.86 12.45 4.21
C PHE A 130 11.19 11.70 4.09
N ASP A 131 11.26 10.49 4.62
CA ASP A 131 12.44 9.63 4.54
C ASP A 131 12.02 8.29 3.92
N GLY A 132 12.59 7.96 2.75
CA GLY A 132 12.29 6.77 1.98
C GLY A 132 12.03 7.04 0.49
N PHE A 133 11.12 6.26 -0.07
CA PHE A 133 10.86 6.20 -1.50
C PHE A 133 9.41 6.51 -1.86
N ALA A 134 9.21 7.18 -3.00
CA ALA A 134 7.91 7.40 -3.62
C ALA A 134 7.96 7.10 -5.12
N LEU A 135 6.99 6.34 -5.61
CA LEU A 135 6.72 6.19 -7.04
C LEU A 135 5.49 7.02 -7.39
N ALA A 136 5.59 8.00 -8.26
CA ALA A 136 4.46 8.78 -8.75
C ALA A 136 4.03 8.34 -10.15
N ILE A 137 2.73 8.19 -10.34
CA ILE A 137 2.05 7.99 -11.63
C ILE A 137 1.20 9.23 -11.86
N ASP A 138 1.52 10.00 -12.89
CA ASP A 138 0.84 11.26 -13.19
C ASP A 138 0.90 11.62 -14.67
N THR A 139 0.18 12.67 -15.06
CA THR A 139 0.14 13.15 -16.44
C THR A 139 1.38 13.94 -16.87
N HIS A 140 2.42 14.01 -16.04
CA HIS A 140 3.65 14.71 -16.38
C HIS A 140 4.44 13.92 -17.44
N GLY A 141 5.29 14.58 -18.24
CA GLY A 141 6.23 13.91 -19.16
C GLY A 141 5.82 13.81 -20.64
N GLY A 142 4.61 14.26 -21.03
CA GLY A 142 4.12 14.13 -22.41
C GLY A 142 3.75 12.67 -22.75
N ARG A 143 2.94 12.44 -23.79
CA ARG A 143 2.44 11.10 -24.19
C ARG A 143 1.43 10.44 -23.23
N GLY A 144 0.66 11.22 -22.49
CA GLY A 144 -0.50 10.72 -21.73
C GLY A 144 -0.20 10.23 -20.31
N GLY A 145 1.06 10.26 -19.88
CA GLY A 145 1.46 10.04 -18.50
C GLY A 145 2.89 9.53 -18.36
N SER A 146 3.40 9.55 -17.13
CA SER A 146 4.70 8.99 -16.79
C SER A 146 4.67 8.32 -15.42
N ILE A 147 5.64 7.45 -15.21
CA ILE A 147 5.96 6.85 -13.91
C ILE A 147 7.33 7.35 -13.50
N ARG A 148 7.44 7.91 -12.30
CA ARG A 148 8.66 8.58 -11.80
C ARG A 148 8.99 8.14 -10.38
N GLY A 149 10.26 7.82 -10.12
CA GLY A 149 10.77 7.44 -8.80
C GLY A 149 11.47 8.61 -8.10
N PHE A 150 11.19 8.77 -6.80
CA PHE A 150 11.73 9.82 -5.94
C PHE A 150 12.30 9.23 -4.65
N LEU A 151 13.37 9.84 -4.14
CA LEU A 151 14.02 9.46 -2.89
C LEU A 151 14.22 10.70 -2.03
N ASN A 152 14.03 10.54 -0.74
CA ASN A 152 14.33 11.57 0.23
C ASN A 152 14.88 10.91 1.50
N ASN A 153 15.78 11.61 2.20
CA ASN A 153 16.40 11.16 3.45
C ASN A 153 15.93 12.01 4.64
N GLY A 154 14.80 12.70 4.49
CA GLY A 154 14.26 13.63 5.50
C GLY A 154 14.74 15.07 5.39
N ASN A 155 15.64 15.40 4.44
CA ASN A 155 16.27 16.74 4.38
C ASN A 155 15.69 17.68 3.33
N THR A 156 15.03 17.17 2.29
CA THR A 156 14.48 18.00 1.21
C THR A 156 12.98 18.22 1.41
N ASP A 157 12.53 19.46 1.46
CA ASP A 157 11.10 19.78 1.49
C ASP A 157 10.54 19.81 0.06
N TYR A 158 9.84 18.74 -0.30
CA TYR A 158 9.30 18.54 -1.65
C TYR A 158 8.22 19.56 -2.04
N LYS A 159 7.43 20.04 -1.09
CA LYS A 159 6.38 21.05 -1.33
C LYS A 159 6.96 22.38 -1.79
N SER A 160 8.20 22.69 -1.37
CA SER A 160 8.92 23.92 -1.71
C SER A 160 9.96 23.75 -2.82
N SER A 161 10.13 22.53 -3.35
CA SER A 161 11.18 22.19 -4.32
C SER A 161 10.64 22.02 -5.73
N ASN A 162 11.53 22.13 -6.73
CA ASN A 162 11.19 21.72 -8.10
C ASN A 162 11.20 20.19 -8.20
N VAL A 163 10.05 19.58 -7.90
CA VAL A 163 9.88 18.11 -7.84
C VAL A 163 10.35 17.43 -9.13
N ASP A 164 10.13 18.00 -10.31
CA ASP A 164 10.49 17.36 -11.58
C ASP A 164 12.00 17.09 -11.70
N SER A 165 12.83 17.92 -11.07
CA SER A 165 14.29 17.75 -11.04
C SER A 165 14.77 16.69 -10.05
N LEU A 166 13.91 16.25 -9.12
CA LEU A 166 14.24 15.29 -8.06
C LEU A 166 13.98 13.82 -8.46
N ALA A 167 13.42 13.57 -9.64
CA ALA A 167 13.16 12.22 -10.10
C ALA A 167 14.48 11.51 -10.49
N PHE A 168 14.81 10.40 -9.84
CA PHE A 168 16.02 9.62 -10.15
C PHE A 168 15.81 8.56 -11.24
N GLY A 169 14.55 8.15 -11.47
CA GLY A 169 14.16 7.17 -12.47
C GLY A 169 12.80 7.55 -13.07
N ARG A 170 12.61 7.28 -14.36
CA ARG A 170 11.35 7.59 -15.06
C ARG A 170 11.13 6.73 -16.30
N CYS A 171 9.87 6.55 -16.69
CA CYS A 171 9.47 6.09 -18.01
C CYS A 171 8.12 6.71 -18.42
N ASP A 172 7.88 6.82 -19.72
CA ASP A 172 6.58 7.24 -20.26
C ASP A 172 5.58 6.08 -20.12
N TYR A 173 4.36 6.39 -19.64
CA TYR A 173 3.30 5.40 -19.47
C TYR A 173 1.91 6.04 -19.52
N SER A 174 1.18 5.81 -20.61
CA SER A 174 -0.22 6.23 -20.76
C SER A 174 -1.13 5.29 -19.97
N TYR A 175 -1.46 5.65 -18.73
CA TYR A 175 -2.18 4.78 -17.79
C TYR A 175 -3.71 4.97 -17.79
N ARG A 176 -4.21 6.05 -18.39
CA ARG A 176 -5.62 6.45 -18.33
C ARG A 176 -6.48 5.67 -19.32
N ASN A 177 -7.69 5.32 -18.91
CA ASN A 177 -8.76 4.79 -19.78
C ASN A 177 -8.34 3.55 -20.61
N LEU A 178 -7.48 2.70 -20.05
CA LEU A 178 -6.96 1.51 -20.76
C LEU A 178 -7.97 0.35 -20.87
N GLY A 179 -9.08 0.37 -20.13
CA GLY A 179 -10.06 -0.72 -20.05
C GLY A 179 -9.58 -1.97 -19.29
N ARG A 180 -8.27 -2.20 -19.21
CA ARG A 180 -7.59 -3.21 -18.40
C ARG A 180 -6.98 -2.62 -17.12
N LEU A 181 -6.51 -3.48 -16.23
CA LEU A 181 -5.67 -3.08 -15.10
C LEU A 181 -4.22 -2.83 -15.57
N SER A 182 -3.58 -1.88 -14.90
CA SER A 182 -2.14 -1.59 -15.00
C SER A 182 -1.42 -2.30 -13.86
N ARG A 183 -0.34 -3.02 -14.18
CA ARG A 183 0.46 -3.75 -13.19
C ARG A 183 1.82 -3.07 -12.99
N ILE A 184 2.17 -2.75 -11.75
CA ILE A 184 3.49 -2.25 -11.37
C ILE A 184 4.13 -3.27 -10.43
N GLN A 185 5.36 -3.68 -10.75
CA GLN A 185 6.17 -4.49 -9.87
C GLN A 185 7.38 -3.67 -9.41
N ILE A 186 7.58 -3.58 -8.09
CA ILE A 186 8.74 -2.90 -7.49
C ILE A 186 9.55 -3.96 -6.76
N LYS A 187 10.83 -4.07 -7.05
CA LYS A 187 11.72 -5.08 -6.48
C LYS A 187 12.94 -4.41 -5.86
N GLN A 188 13.16 -4.67 -4.58
CA GLN A 188 14.39 -4.34 -3.87
C GLN A 188 15.12 -5.65 -3.58
N THR A 189 16.30 -5.82 -4.15
CA THR A 189 17.26 -6.87 -3.76
C THR A 189 18.44 -6.23 -3.03
N ARG A 190 19.42 -7.04 -2.63
CA ARG A 190 20.68 -6.53 -2.06
C ARG A 190 21.47 -5.62 -3.01
N SER A 191 21.32 -5.81 -4.32
CA SER A 191 22.15 -5.15 -5.34
C SER A 191 21.39 -4.18 -6.21
N THR A 192 20.07 -4.31 -6.31
CA THR A 192 19.30 -3.65 -7.36
C THR A 192 17.92 -3.25 -6.88
N PHE A 193 17.55 -2.01 -7.19
CA PHE A 193 16.19 -1.51 -7.13
C PHE A 193 15.62 -1.42 -8.55
N GLU A 194 14.51 -2.10 -8.81
CA GLU A 194 13.89 -2.19 -10.13
C GLU A 194 12.39 -1.91 -10.09
N VAL A 195 11.89 -1.17 -11.07
CA VAL A 195 10.47 -0.96 -11.32
C VAL A 195 10.11 -1.48 -12.70
N LEU A 196 9.13 -2.38 -12.75
CA LEU A 196 8.53 -2.92 -13.97
C LEU A 196 7.08 -2.44 -14.08
N VAL A 197 6.64 -2.16 -15.29
CA VAL A 197 5.29 -1.72 -15.63
C VAL A 197 4.78 -2.62 -16.74
N ASP A 198 3.68 -3.33 -16.50
CA ASP A 198 3.13 -4.33 -17.42
C ASP A 198 4.21 -5.33 -17.92
N ASN A 199 5.04 -5.82 -17.01
CA ASN A 199 6.20 -6.72 -17.23
C ASN A 199 7.33 -6.13 -18.10
N LYS A 200 7.34 -4.82 -18.36
CA LYS A 200 8.42 -4.12 -19.05
C LYS A 200 9.21 -3.27 -18.06
N ARG A 201 10.53 -3.28 -18.16
CA ARG A 201 11.39 -2.47 -17.28
C ARG A 201 11.10 -0.98 -17.53
N CYS A 202 10.74 -0.27 -16.47
CA CYS A 202 10.61 1.18 -16.45
C CYS A 202 11.96 1.82 -16.13
N PHE A 203 12.53 1.47 -14.97
CA PHE A 203 13.89 1.85 -14.59
C PHE A 203 14.47 0.86 -13.57
N ALA A 204 15.80 0.79 -13.50
CA ALA A 204 16.53 0.01 -12.51
C ALA A 204 17.82 0.73 -12.12
N THR A 205 18.29 0.53 -10.89
CA THR A 205 19.50 1.17 -10.36
C THR A 205 20.12 0.35 -9.25
N GLU A 206 21.45 0.38 -9.16
CA GLU A 206 22.24 -0.24 -8.08
C GLU A 206 22.56 0.77 -6.97
N LYS A 207 22.21 2.05 -7.18
CA LYS A 207 22.55 3.16 -6.26
C LYS A 207 21.53 3.37 -5.14
N VAL A 208 20.45 2.59 -5.11
CA VAL A 208 19.32 2.77 -4.20
C VAL A 208 19.21 1.56 -3.28
N VAL A 209 19.32 1.83 -1.99
CA VAL A 209 19.13 0.85 -0.92
C VAL A 209 18.17 1.45 0.10
N LEU A 210 16.99 0.85 0.22
CA LEU A 210 15.96 1.31 1.14
C LEU A 210 16.06 0.55 2.46
N PRO A 211 16.13 1.23 3.62
CA PRO A 211 16.25 0.55 4.91
C PRO A 211 14.95 -0.20 5.28
N PRO A 212 15.05 -1.25 6.11
CA PRO A 212 13.90 -1.87 6.74
C PRO A 212 13.29 -0.92 7.79
N GLY A 213 12.11 -1.25 8.30
CA GLY A 213 11.38 -0.49 9.31
C GLY A 213 10.47 0.61 8.75
N ASN A 214 10.35 0.72 7.42
CA ASN A 214 9.47 1.69 6.76
C ASN A 214 8.09 1.08 6.47
N THR A 215 7.10 1.95 6.27
CA THR A 215 5.71 1.59 6.02
C THR A 215 5.33 1.80 4.56
N PHE A 216 4.55 0.86 4.01
CA PHE A 216 3.95 1.04 2.68
C PHE A 216 2.71 1.92 2.74
N GLY A 217 2.55 2.74 1.71
CA GLY A 217 1.37 3.58 1.54
C GLY A 217 0.99 3.74 0.08
N ILE A 218 -0.27 4.10 -0.13
CA ILE A 218 -0.83 4.43 -1.44
C ILE A 218 -1.61 5.71 -1.25
N THR A 219 -1.36 6.73 -2.07
CA THR A 219 -2.13 7.98 -2.04
C THR A 219 -2.58 8.32 -3.45
N ALA A 220 -3.75 8.94 -3.58
CA ALA A 220 -4.18 9.51 -4.85
C ALA A 220 -4.83 10.87 -4.63
N ALA A 221 -4.67 11.76 -5.61
CA ALA A 221 -5.31 13.06 -5.65
C ALA A 221 -5.90 13.33 -7.04
N SER A 222 -7.16 13.73 -7.10
CA SER A 222 -7.82 14.13 -8.34
C SER A 222 -7.68 15.64 -8.59
N ALA A 223 -7.62 16.02 -9.87
CA ALA A 223 -7.70 17.42 -10.30
C ALA A 223 -9.16 17.93 -10.28
N ASP A 224 -9.39 19.13 -10.82
CA ASP A 224 -10.74 19.70 -10.99
C ASP A 224 -11.64 18.79 -11.85
N THR A 225 -11.13 18.35 -13.00
CA THR A 225 -11.70 17.24 -13.78
C THR A 225 -11.05 15.94 -13.29
N PRO A 226 -11.75 15.13 -12.50
CA PRO A 226 -11.11 14.05 -11.77
C PRO A 226 -10.88 12.81 -12.64
N ASP A 227 -9.70 12.22 -12.53
CA ASP A 227 -9.56 10.78 -12.73
C ASP A 227 -9.96 10.04 -11.44
N SER A 228 -10.70 8.95 -11.62
CA SER A 228 -10.97 7.93 -10.62
C SER A 228 -9.80 6.95 -10.55
N PHE A 229 -9.04 6.99 -9.45
CA PHE A 229 -7.98 6.04 -9.16
C PHE A 229 -8.51 4.90 -8.31
N GLU A 230 -8.45 3.70 -8.87
CA GLU A 230 -8.97 2.48 -8.28
C GLU A 230 -7.85 1.46 -8.05
N ILE A 231 -7.79 0.88 -6.86
CA ILE A 231 -6.77 -0.10 -6.46
C ILE A 231 -7.41 -1.47 -6.34
N PHE A 232 -6.81 -2.47 -6.97
CA PHE A 232 -7.31 -3.85 -7.03
C PHE A 232 -6.44 -4.82 -6.23
N LYS A 233 -5.12 -4.63 -6.26
CA LYS A 233 -4.17 -5.53 -5.62
C LYS A 233 -2.97 -4.78 -5.08
N PHE A 234 -2.53 -5.17 -3.89
CA PHE A 234 -1.20 -4.88 -3.38
C PHE A 234 -0.69 -6.16 -2.73
N ALA A 235 0.31 -6.79 -3.32
CA ALA A 235 0.90 -8.02 -2.81
C ALA A 235 2.37 -7.80 -2.49
N LEU A 236 2.72 -7.92 -1.21
CA LEU A 236 4.08 -7.83 -0.72
C LEU A 236 4.64 -9.24 -0.54
N SER A 237 5.77 -9.53 -1.16
CA SER A 237 6.50 -10.77 -0.97
C SER A 237 7.95 -10.52 -0.54
N VAL A 238 8.50 -11.45 0.24
CA VAL A 238 9.89 -11.45 0.69
C VAL A 238 10.55 -12.79 0.31
N PRO A 239 11.86 -12.82 0.03
CA PRO A 239 12.55 -14.09 -0.19
C PRO A 239 12.49 -14.97 1.06
N ASN A 240 12.26 -16.28 0.92
CA ASN A 240 12.14 -17.20 2.06
C ASN A 240 13.34 -17.21 3.03
N ALA A 241 14.52 -16.80 2.58
CA ALA A 241 15.69 -16.68 3.43
C ALA A 241 15.57 -15.57 4.49
N ALA A 242 14.63 -14.61 4.33
CA ALA A 242 14.46 -13.47 5.23
C ALA A 242 13.58 -13.76 6.46
N GLN A 243 12.93 -14.93 6.57
CA GLN A 243 12.12 -15.31 7.75
C GLN A 243 12.89 -16.13 8.81
N GLY A 244 14.22 -16.17 8.74
CA GLY A 244 15.07 -16.74 9.77
C GLY A 244 15.21 -15.84 10.99
N ASP A 245 14.12 -15.63 11.75
CA ASP A 245 14.15 -15.31 13.19
C ASP A 245 12.76 -15.19 13.88
N GLN A 246 11.69 -15.71 13.27
CA GLN A 246 10.42 -15.94 13.99
C GLN A 246 9.89 -17.36 13.79
N SER A 247 10.75 -18.34 14.01
CA SER A 247 10.29 -19.62 14.55
C SER A 247 9.90 -19.36 16.00
N TYR A 248 8.60 -19.20 16.26
CA TYR A 248 8.08 -19.53 17.58
C TYR A 248 8.49 -20.96 17.86
N GLN A 249 9.50 -21.09 18.72
CA GLN A 249 9.87 -22.31 19.41
C GLN A 249 8.64 -22.80 20.16
N HIS A 250 7.81 -23.62 19.51
CA HIS A 250 7.13 -24.67 20.23
C HIS A 250 8.13 -25.82 20.34
N ARG A 251 9.14 -25.62 21.20
CA ARG A 251 9.84 -26.74 21.82
C ARG A 251 8.80 -27.38 22.73
N SER A 252 8.22 -28.48 22.28
CA SER A 252 7.63 -29.46 23.18
C SER A 252 8.78 -30.03 23.99
N TYR A 253 8.94 -29.54 25.22
CA TYR A 253 9.81 -30.10 26.23
C TYR A 253 9.14 -31.36 26.75
N GLU A 254 9.50 -32.52 26.21
CA GLU A 254 9.26 -33.77 26.91
C GLU A 254 10.29 -34.80 26.46
N ASN A 255 11.47 -34.77 27.08
CA ASN A 255 12.10 -35.96 27.65
C ASN A 255 13.45 -35.66 28.30
N GLN A 256 13.64 -36.30 29.45
CA GLN A 256 14.89 -36.55 30.18
C GLN A 256 15.52 -35.36 30.94
N HIS A 257 15.32 -35.33 32.26
CA HIS A 257 16.33 -35.78 33.24
C HIS A 257 15.84 -35.48 34.67
N THR A 258 15.47 -36.52 35.41
CA THR A 258 15.48 -36.50 36.88
C THR A 258 15.94 -37.86 37.38
N PRO A 259 17.03 -37.94 38.18
CA PRO A 259 17.56 -39.20 38.68
C PRO A 259 16.90 -39.62 40.00
N ASN A 260 16.99 -40.92 40.27
CA ASN A 260 16.78 -41.63 41.53
C ASN A 260 15.34 -41.87 42.02
N GLY A 261 15.01 -43.16 42.15
CA GLY A 261 13.92 -43.60 43.03
C GLY A 261 13.25 -44.92 42.64
N ASN A 262 14.00 -46.03 42.70
CA ASN A 262 13.56 -47.35 43.18
C ASN A 262 12.13 -47.87 42.88
N GLN A 263 12.08 -48.97 42.11
CA GLN A 263 11.43 -50.27 42.41
C GLN A 263 10.56 -50.86 41.28
N ASN A 264 11.00 -52.06 40.87
CA ASN A 264 10.25 -53.27 40.52
C ASN A 264 9.16 -53.26 39.45
N GLY A 265 9.33 -54.15 38.45
CA GLY A 265 8.19 -54.86 37.86
C GLY A 265 8.32 -55.25 36.38
N ASN A 266 9.08 -56.31 36.12
CA ASN A 266 8.91 -57.32 35.05
C ASN A 266 8.21 -56.97 33.71
N GLY A 267 8.95 -57.18 32.61
CA GLY A 267 8.38 -57.37 31.27
C GLY A 267 9.39 -57.40 30.12
N LYS A 268 10.32 -58.37 30.13
CA LYS A 268 11.27 -58.65 29.02
C LYS A 268 10.64 -59.60 27.99
N GLN A 269 11.21 -59.57 26.78
CA GLN A 269 11.06 -60.46 25.59
C GLN A 269 10.07 -59.89 24.56
N GLN A 270 10.43 -59.58 23.31
CA GLN A 270 11.36 -60.22 22.38
C GLN A 270 11.78 -59.22 21.30
N GLN A 271 13.08 -58.97 21.16
CA GLN A 271 13.67 -58.31 19.99
C GLN A 271 15.01 -58.98 19.73
N GLN A 272 14.99 -60.13 19.06
CA GLN A 272 16.14 -60.75 18.39
C GLN A 272 15.69 -62.06 17.76
N GLN A 273 15.43 -62.04 16.45
CA GLN A 273 15.63 -63.16 15.51
C GLN A 273 15.04 -62.75 14.16
N GLN A 274 15.90 -62.34 13.23
CA GLN A 274 15.82 -62.67 11.79
C GLN A 274 16.96 -61.97 11.04
N GLN A 275 18.18 -62.37 11.36
CA GLN A 275 19.32 -62.35 10.45
C GLN A 275 19.80 -63.81 10.37
N GLN A 276 19.31 -64.54 9.36
CA GLN A 276 19.85 -65.78 8.78
C GLN A 276 18.70 -66.58 8.17
N GLN A 277 18.54 -66.49 6.85
CA GLN A 277 18.31 -67.63 5.95
C GLN A 277 18.22 -67.10 4.51
N GLN A 278 19.39 -66.99 3.90
CA GLN A 278 19.55 -67.11 2.46
C GLN A 278 19.35 -68.59 2.08
N GLN A 279 18.88 -68.79 0.84
CA GLN A 279 18.75 -70.06 0.12
C GLN A 279 17.49 -70.88 0.44
N GLN A 280 16.43 -70.70 -0.36
CA GLN A 280 16.01 -71.70 -1.36
C GLN A 280 14.65 -71.33 -2.00
N HIS A 281 14.63 -71.38 -3.33
CA HIS A 281 13.49 -71.73 -4.21
C HIS A 281 12.55 -70.60 -4.70
N ALA A 282 12.88 -70.11 -5.91
CA ALA A 282 12.11 -70.09 -7.18
C ALA A 282 10.55 -69.95 -7.17
N PRO A 283 9.98 -69.32 -8.23
CA PRO A 283 8.94 -68.29 -8.10
C PRO A 283 7.51 -68.79 -8.35
N ARG A 284 6.54 -68.27 -7.57
CA ARG A 284 5.11 -68.27 -7.94
C ARG A 284 4.65 -66.82 -8.10
N ALA A 285 4.35 -66.45 -9.34
CA ALA A 285 4.30 -65.07 -9.81
C ALA A 285 2.94 -64.35 -9.71
N ASP A 286 1.93 -64.92 -9.03
CA ASP A 286 0.58 -64.30 -8.97
C ASP A 286 0.06 -63.97 -7.56
N THR A 287 0.68 -64.48 -6.49
CA THR A 287 0.24 -64.19 -5.11
C THR A 287 0.92 -62.95 -4.49
N SER A 288 2.12 -62.59 -4.94
CA SER A 288 2.89 -61.46 -4.40
C SER A 288 2.26 -60.09 -4.72
N ALA A 289 1.53 -59.98 -5.84
CA ALA A 289 0.87 -58.74 -6.27
C ALA A 289 -0.38 -58.41 -5.43
N LEU A 290 -1.10 -59.42 -4.93
CA LEU A 290 -2.25 -59.21 -4.05
C LEU A 290 -1.81 -58.82 -2.65
N GLU A 291 -0.77 -59.46 -2.12
CA GLU A 291 -0.20 -59.11 -0.82
C GLU A 291 0.39 -57.70 -0.81
N THR A 292 1.08 -57.28 -1.88
CA THR A 292 1.55 -55.88 -2.00
C THR A 292 0.40 -54.88 -2.08
N ARG A 293 -0.70 -55.20 -2.77
CA ARG A 293 -1.90 -54.34 -2.81
C ARG A 293 -2.62 -54.27 -1.46
N LEU A 294 -2.72 -55.36 -0.72
CA LEU A 294 -3.29 -55.39 0.63
C LEU A 294 -2.45 -54.58 1.62
N ASN A 295 -1.11 -54.66 1.51
CA ASN A 295 -0.20 -53.89 2.34
C ASN A 295 -0.31 -52.37 2.03
N ASP A 296 -0.43 -51.97 0.76
CA ASP A 296 -0.66 -50.56 0.41
C ASP A 296 -2.01 -50.03 0.95
N LEU A 297 -3.07 -50.84 0.83
CA LEU A 297 -4.38 -50.50 1.39
C LEU A 297 -4.35 -50.32 2.91
N THR A 298 -3.62 -51.20 3.61
CA THR A 298 -3.46 -51.13 5.07
C THR A 298 -2.68 -49.87 5.47
N ASN A 299 -1.60 -49.55 4.75
CA ASN A 299 -0.82 -48.33 4.98
C ASN A 299 -1.64 -47.06 4.69
N ARG A 300 -2.46 -47.04 3.64
CA ARG A 300 -3.39 -45.94 3.35
C ARG A 300 -4.46 -45.79 4.43
N PHE A 301 -5.01 -46.90 4.93
CA PHE A 301 -5.99 -46.88 6.01
C PHE A 301 -5.39 -46.35 7.32
N GLN A 302 -4.14 -46.73 7.64
CA GLN A 302 -3.42 -46.22 8.80
C GLN A 302 -3.07 -44.72 8.65
N THR A 303 -2.78 -44.27 7.44
CA THR A 303 -2.60 -42.84 7.13
C THR A 303 -3.92 -42.06 7.22
N LEU A 304 -5.04 -42.66 6.80
CA LEU A 304 -6.37 -42.06 6.89
C LEU A 304 -6.85 -41.91 8.34
N THR A 305 -6.60 -42.92 9.17
CA THR A 305 -6.96 -42.88 10.60
C THR A 305 -6.16 -41.81 11.33
N THR A 306 -4.85 -41.74 11.13
CA THR A 306 -4.00 -40.70 11.74
C THR A 306 -4.32 -39.29 11.23
N THR A 307 -4.67 -39.11 9.96
CA THR A 307 -5.13 -37.79 9.45
C THR A 307 -6.50 -37.41 10.01
N THR A 308 -7.40 -38.36 10.21
CA THR A 308 -8.73 -38.12 10.81
C THR A 308 -8.60 -37.70 12.27
N GLU A 309 -7.76 -38.37 13.06
CA GLU A 309 -7.48 -37.98 14.45
C GLU A 309 -6.87 -36.58 14.53
N ARG A 310 -5.92 -36.25 13.63
CA ARG A 310 -5.35 -34.92 13.55
C ARG A 310 -6.40 -33.85 13.22
N LEU A 311 -7.31 -34.14 12.30
CA LEU A 311 -8.37 -33.22 11.88
C LEU A 311 -9.40 -33.00 13.01
N LEU A 312 -9.75 -34.04 13.77
CA LEU A 312 -10.61 -33.93 14.94
C LEU A 312 -9.95 -33.09 16.05
N ASN A 313 -8.66 -33.27 16.30
CA ASN A 313 -7.90 -32.47 17.25
C ASN A 313 -7.79 -31.00 16.79
N GLU A 314 -7.58 -30.76 15.50
CA GLU A 314 -7.61 -29.41 14.93
C GLU A 314 -8.99 -28.77 15.08
N MET A 315 -10.08 -29.48 14.79
CA MET A 315 -11.44 -28.96 14.99
C MET A 315 -11.74 -28.60 16.44
N GLN A 316 -11.33 -29.42 17.41
CA GLN A 316 -11.47 -29.10 18.84
C GLN A 316 -10.65 -27.86 19.24
N SER A 317 -9.43 -27.73 18.70
CA SER A 317 -8.59 -26.54 18.93
C SER A 317 -9.19 -25.27 18.28
N LEU A 318 -9.88 -25.42 17.15
CA LEU A 318 -10.52 -24.32 16.45
C LEU A 318 -11.79 -23.87 17.18
N SER A 319 -12.58 -24.82 17.69
CA SER A 319 -13.76 -24.58 18.51
C SER A 319 -13.42 -23.80 19.79
N SER A 320 -12.41 -24.26 20.54
CA SER A 320 -11.95 -23.58 21.76
C SER A 320 -11.43 -22.16 21.48
N LYS A 321 -10.67 -21.95 20.40
CA LYS A 321 -10.24 -20.61 19.98
C LYS A 321 -11.41 -19.70 19.58
N LEU A 322 -12.45 -20.26 18.98
CA LEU A 322 -13.67 -19.52 18.60
C LEU A 322 -14.42 -19.05 19.84
N ASP A 323 -14.58 -19.91 20.85
CA ASP A 323 -15.20 -19.54 22.14
C ASP A 323 -14.38 -18.50 22.90
N GLU A 324 -13.06 -18.63 22.93
CA GLU A 324 -12.16 -17.64 23.54
C GLU A 324 -12.32 -16.27 22.88
N ARG A 325 -12.33 -16.23 21.53
CA ARG A 325 -12.57 -14.99 20.78
C ARG A 325 -13.99 -14.46 20.98
N HIS A 326 -15.00 -15.31 21.09
CA HIS A 326 -16.36 -14.88 21.35
C HIS A 326 -16.46 -14.19 22.71
N LYS A 327 -15.82 -14.75 23.75
CA LYS A 327 -15.71 -14.12 25.08
C LYS A 327 -14.94 -12.80 25.05
N GLU A 328 -13.84 -12.72 24.30
CA GLU A 328 -13.06 -11.48 24.16
C GLU A 328 -13.86 -10.38 23.45
N VAL A 329 -14.58 -10.71 22.38
CA VAL A 329 -15.46 -9.78 21.65
C VAL A 329 -16.60 -9.28 22.55
N LEU A 330 -17.24 -10.17 23.31
CA LEU A 330 -18.28 -9.77 24.27
C LEU A 330 -17.72 -8.85 25.37
N LYS A 331 -16.51 -9.11 25.87
CA LYS A 331 -15.84 -8.24 26.85
C LYS A 331 -15.52 -6.87 26.28
N LYS A 332 -15.04 -6.80 25.03
CA LYS A 332 -14.79 -5.54 24.32
C LYS A 332 -16.09 -4.76 24.03
N LEU A 333 -17.17 -5.45 23.69
CA LEU A 333 -18.49 -4.84 23.53
C LEU A 333 -19.03 -4.27 24.85
N ALA A 334 -18.85 -4.98 25.97
CA ALA A 334 -19.23 -4.49 27.29
C ALA A 334 -18.43 -3.24 27.69
N GLN A 335 -17.10 -3.24 27.47
CA GLN A 335 -16.26 -2.06 27.70
C GLN A 335 -16.66 -0.86 26.84
N ASN A 336 -17.03 -1.09 25.58
CA ASN A 336 -17.53 -0.02 24.72
C ASN A 336 -18.87 0.55 25.21
N ARG A 337 -19.73 -0.25 25.85
CA ARG A 337 -20.99 0.26 26.43
C ARG A 337 -20.74 1.28 27.54
N ASP A 338 -19.73 1.05 28.38
CA ASP A 338 -19.34 2.02 29.42
C ASP A 338 -18.77 3.31 28.79
N GLN A 339 -17.98 3.18 27.72
CA GLN A 339 -17.50 4.33 26.95
C GLN A 339 -18.63 5.14 26.32
N VAL A 340 -19.66 4.48 25.78
CA VAL A 340 -20.84 5.15 25.21
C VAL A 340 -21.59 5.94 26.29
N ASN A 341 -21.79 5.38 27.49
CA ASN A 341 -22.40 6.10 28.61
C ASN A 341 -21.57 7.32 29.03
N THR A 342 -20.23 7.22 28.96
CA THR A 342 -19.35 8.36 29.27
C THR A 342 -19.39 9.44 28.19
N ILE A 343 -19.49 9.03 26.92
CA ILE A 343 -19.65 9.94 25.78
C ILE A 343 -20.99 10.67 25.88
N GLU A 344 -22.08 9.98 26.24
CA GLU A 344 -23.40 10.58 26.39
C GLU A 344 -23.43 11.62 27.53
N GLN A 345 -22.79 11.32 28.66
CA GLN A 345 -22.61 12.31 29.74
C GLN A 345 -21.79 13.52 29.30
N ARG A 346 -20.78 13.34 28.43
CA ARG A 346 -19.99 14.45 27.87
C ARG A 346 -20.81 15.28 26.89
N ILE A 347 -21.65 14.66 26.07
CA ILE A 347 -22.56 15.36 25.14
C ILE A 347 -23.55 16.22 25.94
N GLN A 348 -24.18 15.68 26.99
CA GLN A 348 -25.10 16.46 27.82
C GLN A 348 -24.42 17.64 28.54
N ARG A 349 -23.14 17.51 28.94
CA ARG A 349 -22.38 18.65 29.47
C ARG A 349 -22.06 19.68 28.38
N MET A 350 -21.75 19.22 27.17
CA MET A 350 -21.47 20.09 26.03
C MET A 350 -22.72 20.89 25.64
N ASP A 351 -23.90 20.27 25.63
CA ASP A 351 -25.17 20.97 25.35
C ASP A 351 -25.47 22.06 26.39
N ARG A 352 -25.25 21.80 27.68
CA ARG A 352 -25.43 22.83 28.74
C ARG A 352 -24.45 23.99 28.58
N LEU A 353 -23.20 23.71 28.17
CA LEU A 353 -22.23 24.77 27.88
C LEU A 353 -22.64 25.56 26.63
N LEU A 354 -23.14 24.90 25.59
CA LEU A 354 -23.64 25.56 24.39
C LEU A 354 -24.86 26.43 24.67
N GLU A 355 -25.80 26.01 25.51
CA GLU A 355 -26.94 26.85 25.92
C GLU A 355 -26.47 28.09 26.71
N GLY A 356 -25.45 27.94 27.57
CA GLY A 356 -24.83 29.04 28.28
C GLY A 356 -24.15 30.05 27.35
N VAL A 357 -23.37 29.55 26.39
CA VAL A 357 -22.71 30.38 25.37
C VAL A 357 -23.75 31.04 24.48
N GLN A 358 -24.81 30.35 24.06
CA GLN A 358 -25.88 30.93 23.25
C GLN A 358 -26.64 32.04 23.99
N LYS A 359 -26.86 31.90 25.31
CA LYS A 359 -27.40 32.99 26.13
C LYS A 359 -26.45 34.18 26.20
N GLN A 360 -25.15 33.96 26.43
CA GLN A 360 -24.17 35.04 26.41
C GLN A 360 -24.05 35.69 25.02
N PHE A 361 -24.14 34.91 23.95
CA PHE A 361 -24.07 35.42 22.59
C PHE A 361 -25.31 36.21 22.22
N LYS A 362 -26.51 35.82 22.69
CA LYS A 362 -27.74 36.62 22.55
C LYS A 362 -27.66 37.96 23.29
N LEU A 363 -27.15 37.97 24.53
CA LEU A 363 -26.94 39.23 25.25
C LEU A 363 -25.87 40.10 24.57
N SER A 364 -24.78 39.49 24.08
CA SER A 364 -23.72 40.23 23.39
C SER A 364 -24.19 40.76 22.02
N HIS A 365 -25.04 40.03 21.29
CA HIS A 365 -25.57 40.49 20.02
C HIS A 365 -26.44 41.75 20.15
N SER A 366 -27.16 41.92 21.27
CA SER A 366 -27.92 43.16 21.48
C SER A 366 -27.02 44.39 21.60
N GLY A 367 -25.86 44.29 22.27
CA GLY A 367 -24.90 45.39 22.36
C GLY A 367 -24.09 45.62 21.08
N VAL A 368 -23.72 44.55 20.38
CA VAL A 368 -22.92 44.67 19.15
C VAL A 368 -23.77 45.16 17.97
N ILE A 369 -25.06 44.83 17.90
CA ILE A 369 -25.95 45.33 16.85
C ILE A 369 -26.18 46.84 16.99
N GLU A 370 -26.37 47.37 18.20
CA GLU A 370 -26.47 48.83 18.40
C GLU A 370 -25.16 49.53 18.03
N HIS A 371 -24.01 48.94 18.37
CA HIS A 371 -22.74 49.55 18.00
C HIS A 371 -22.46 49.46 16.49
N LEU A 372 -22.84 48.36 15.82
CA LEU A 372 -22.69 48.22 14.36
C LEU A 372 -23.65 49.10 13.57
N GLN A 373 -24.88 49.33 14.06
CA GLN A 373 -25.80 50.27 13.41
C GLN A 373 -25.30 51.72 13.50
N SER A 374 -24.62 52.11 14.59
CA SER A 374 -24.01 53.44 14.65
C SER A 374 -22.79 53.57 13.73
N THR A 375 -21.99 52.51 13.58
CA THR A 375 -20.78 52.54 12.75
C THR A 375 -21.07 52.36 11.26
N SER A 376 -22.14 51.66 10.86
CA SER A 376 -22.47 51.47 9.43
C SER A 376 -22.85 52.78 8.75
N ASN A 377 -23.46 53.73 9.49
CA ASN A 377 -23.85 55.01 8.92
C ASN A 377 -22.66 55.96 8.68
N GLN A 378 -21.51 55.74 9.32
CA GLN A 378 -20.30 56.51 9.00
C GLN A 378 -19.47 55.89 7.86
N ILE A 379 -19.47 54.56 7.71
CA ILE A 379 -18.66 53.89 6.67
C ILE A 379 -19.34 53.88 5.29
N LEU A 380 -20.67 54.01 5.20
CA LEU A 380 -21.35 54.12 3.90
C LEU A 380 -21.15 55.46 3.17
N SER A 381 -20.58 56.47 3.81
CA SER A 381 -20.46 57.82 3.24
C SER A 381 -19.23 58.04 2.34
N SER A 382 -18.33 57.07 2.21
CA SER A 382 -17.07 57.22 1.46
C SER A 382 -16.89 56.26 0.29
N THR A 383 -17.95 55.60 -0.19
CA THR A 383 -17.87 54.80 -1.42
C THR A 383 -17.86 55.71 -2.65
N PRO A 384 -16.74 55.79 -3.40
CA PRO A 384 -16.71 56.55 -4.64
C PRO A 384 -17.75 55.94 -5.59
N ARG A 385 -18.66 56.79 -6.09
CA ARG A 385 -19.72 56.41 -7.03
C ARG A 385 -19.14 55.50 -8.11
N MET A 386 -19.47 54.21 -8.08
CA MET A 386 -19.05 53.22 -9.08
C MET A 386 -19.35 53.69 -10.51
N GLY A 387 -20.40 54.49 -10.70
CA GLY A 387 -20.73 55.11 -11.99
C GLY A 387 -19.68 56.10 -12.52
N PHE A 388 -18.98 56.83 -11.66
CA PHE A 388 -17.92 57.76 -12.09
C PHE A 388 -16.70 57.00 -12.63
N LEU A 389 -16.30 55.91 -11.96
CA LEU A 389 -15.20 55.07 -12.43
C LEU A 389 -15.52 54.41 -13.77
N ILE A 390 -16.74 53.87 -13.93
CA ILE A 390 -17.17 53.28 -15.20
C ILE A 390 -17.21 54.34 -16.32
N PHE A 391 -17.76 55.53 -16.06
CA PHE A 391 -17.79 56.63 -17.03
C PHE A 391 -16.37 57.07 -17.43
N LEU A 392 -15.46 57.19 -16.47
CA LEU A 392 -14.07 57.57 -16.71
C LEU A 392 -13.32 56.54 -17.58
N ILE A 393 -13.54 55.24 -17.34
CA ILE A 393 -12.99 54.16 -18.17
C ILE A 393 -13.53 54.25 -19.61
N VAL A 394 -14.83 54.49 -19.78
CA VAL A 394 -15.45 54.62 -21.12
C VAL A 394 -14.91 55.83 -21.88
N VAL A 395 -14.76 56.98 -21.22
CA VAL A 395 -14.18 58.20 -21.84
C VAL A 395 -12.74 57.96 -22.28
N ILE A 396 -11.92 57.28 -21.47
CA ILE A 396 -10.53 56.94 -21.84
C ILE A 396 -10.49 56.00 -23.05
N GLN A 397 -11.36 54.99 -23.11
CA GLN A 397 -11.41 54.08 -24.26
C GLN A 397 -11.83 54.79 -25.56
N LEU A 398 -12.81 55.71 -25.49
CA LEU A 398 -13.22 56.51 -26.65
C LEU A 398 -12.11 57.46 -27.11
N ALA A 399 -11.36 58.07 -26.17
CA ALA A 399 -10.22 58.93 -26.49
C ALA A 399 -9.09 58.15 -27.19
N LEU A 400 -8.79 56.93 -26.72
CA LEU A 400 -7.81 56.04 -27.36
C LEU A 400 -8.26 55.59 -28.75
N ALA A 401 -9.54 55.25 -28.93
CA ALA A 401 -10.09 54.90 -30.23
C ALA A 401 -10.03 56.09 -31.22
N GLY A 402 -10.38 57.30 -30.77
CA GLY A 402 -10.30 58.52 -31.57
C GLY A 402 -8.87 58.87 -31.98
N SER A 403 -7.91 58.74 -31.06
CA SER A 403 -6.49 58.97 -31.37
C SER A 403 -5.95 57.96 -32.38
N TYR A 404 -6.36 56.68 -32.27
CA TYR A 404 -5.99 55.63 -33.22
C TYR A 404 -6.55 55.90 -34.62
N ILE A 405 -7.80 56.35 -34.73
CA ILE A 405 -8.43 56.72 -36.01
C ILE A 405 -7.71 57.92 -36.64
N LEU A 406 -7.39 58.97 -35.86
CA LEU A 406 -6.64 60.13 -36.35
C LEU A 406 -5.21 59.76 -36.79
N TYR A 407 -4.53 58.90 -36.03
CA TYR A 407 -3.22 58.37 -36.38
C TYR A 407 -3.26 57.59 -37.70
N LYS A 408 -4.26 56.71 -37.87
CA LYS A 408 -4.45 55.94 -39.11
C LYS A 408 -4.77 56.86 -40.29
N ARG A 409 -5.61 57.89 -40.10
CA ARG A 409 -5.94 58.87 -41.15
C ARG A 409 -4.72 59.70 -41.56
N ARG A 410 -3.87 60.10 -40.61
CA ARG A 410 -2.59 60.77 -40.93
C ARG A 410 -1.65 59.86 -41.71
N ARG A 411 -1.49 58.59 -41.30
CA ARG A 411 -0.64 57.61 -42.00
C ARG A 411 -1.05 57.39 -43.46
N VAL A 412 -2.34 57.43 -43.79
CA VAL A 412 -2.83 57.26 -45.17
C VAL A 412 -2.56 58.51 -46.04
N ASN A 413 -2.52 59.69 -45.44
CA ASN A 413 -2.28 60.96 -46.15
C ASN A 413 -0.80 61.34 -46.29
N LEU A 414 0.14 60.57 -45.71
CA LEU A 414 1.55 60.82 -45.96
C LEU A 414 1.92 60.34 -47.38
N PRO A 415 2.46 61.21 -48.25
CA PRO A 415 2.92 60.79 -49.56
C PRO A 415 3.99 59.72 -49.40
N LYS A 416 3.77 58.57 -50.04
CA LYS A 416 4.76 57.48 -50.11
C LYS A 416 6.00 58.03 -50.83
N LYS A 417 7.08 58.28 -50.09
CA LYS A 417 8.41 58.44 -50.69
C LYS A 417 8.82 57.07 -51.22
N PHE A 418 8.75 56.91 -52.53
CA PHE A 418 9.43 55.84 -53.23
C PHE A 418 10.94 56.15 -53.20
N LEU A 419 11.72 55.17 -52.78
CA LEU A 419 13.16 55.06 -53.05
C LEU A 419 13.34 53.82 -53.91
#